data_AF-A0A1H1VIA2-F1
#
_entry.id   AF-A0A1H1VIA2-F1
#
_cell.length_a   1.000
_cell.length_b   1.000
_cell.length_c   1.000
_cell.angle_alpha   90.00
_cell.angle_beta   90.00
_cell.angle_gamma   90.00
#
_symmetry.space_group_name_H-M   'P 1'
#
loop_
_entity.id
_entity.type
_entity.pdbx_description
1 polymer ?
#
loop_
_entity_poly.entity_id
_entity_poly.type
_entity_poly.pdbx_seq_one_letter_code
_entity_poly.pdbx_strand_id
1 'polypeptide(L)'
;MTDDDDVEERRALQRKAYGPGGELTAAEAARLRALEDSHRTRSAGPPASASMTDPVQETRPPGPPPSSGATSGPHDDEPPAPGGDSAMPEEESEEVATARTDSPTLRAGQGRLLGTRVLAAVVVLLLGVGIGWLAFGRTGGAAVALSSTQQQWQSELVASGRYDAGSVRALATEDDAVVWTATQNGGASICLVLRSAESTTPSCNRRETVQEEGLWGEVTTQRDDDYTRQIMAQLILTPDGEPAVSVDVSEYGIGDGGGITYANEAETRAAARLVEEGFDPNSIWVVGYDDDVPIWTASAQDSGRHCLVYDGSTADAPMACEETETLAEHDGRLRLQVTDATTGQVTTYELPTSAGVPSFTIIREGSDAGAGGD
;
A
#
# COMPACT_ATOMS: atom_id res chain seq x y z
N MET A 1 -12.58 5.96 -39.63
CA MET A 1 -11.18 6.11 -40.09
C MET A 1 -10.47 7.28 -39.43
N THR A 2 -11.18 8.31 -38.93
CA THR A 2 -10.59 9.48 -38.26
C THR A 2 -10.23 9.28 -36.78
N ASP A 3 -10.76 8.25 -36.12
CA ASP A 3 -10.58 8.08 -34.67
C ASP A 3 -9.20 7.55 -34.29
N ASP A 4 -8.66 6.62 -35.08
CA ASP A 4 -7.31 6.11 -34.89
C ASP A 4 -6.27 7.19 -35.23
N ASP A 5 -6.49 7.95 -36.30
CA ASP A 5 -5.64 9.09 -36.69
C ASP A 5 -5.61 10.19 -35.61
N ASP A 6 -6.76 10.52 -35.01
CA ASP A 6 -6.86 11.51 -33.92
C ASP A 6 -6.13 11.03 -32.64
N VAL A 7 -6.16 9.71 -32.36
CA VAL A 7 -5.43 9.11 -31.22
C VAL A 7 -3.93 9.13 -31.44
N GLU A 8 -3.46 8.86 -32.66
CA GLU A 8 -2.06 8.94 -33.03
C GLU A 8 -1.53 10.37 -33.02
N GLU A 9 -2.29 11.33 -33.56
CA GLU A 9 -1.96 12.76 -33.55
C GLU A 9 -1.81 13.27 -32.10
N ARG A 10 -2.75 12.91 -31.22
CA ARG A 10 -2.68 13.25 -29.78
C ARG A 10 -1.43 12.69 -29.13
N ARG A 11 -1.10 11.42 -29.35
CA ARG A 11 0.11 10.77 -28.79
C ARG A 11 1.39 11.44 -29.31
N ALA A 12 1.42 11.84 -30.58
CA ALA A 12 2.55 12.56 -31.15
C ALA A 12 2.74 13.94 -30.50
N LEU A 13 1.66 14.71 -30.33
CA LEU A 13 1.68 16.02 -29.68
C LEU A 13 2.05 15.93 -28.19
N GLN A 14 1.59 14.91 -27.47
CA GLN A 14 1.95 14.67 -26.07
C GLN A 14 3.45 14.31 -25.93
N ARG A 15 3.98 13.45 -26.81
CA ARG A 15 5.42 13.16 -26.83
C ARG A 15 6.26 14.40 -27.11
N LYS A 16 5.76 15.31 -27.97
CA LYS A 16 6.44 16.57 -28.27
C LYS A 16 6.35 17.56 -27.11
N ALA A 17 5.20 17.63 -26.42
CA ALA A 17 4.99 18.50 -25.27
C ALA A 17 5.87 18.11 -24.06
N TYR A 18 5.97 16.80 -23.80
CA TYR A 18 6.60 16.26 -22.59
C TYR A 18 7.96 15.61 -22.85
N GLY A 19 8.49 15.75 -24.08
CA GLY A 19 9.82 15.28 -24.46
C GLY A 19 10.95 16.27 -24.13
N PRO A 20 12.22 15.85 -24.23
CA PRO A 20 13.36 16.72 -23.99
C PRO A 20 13.38 17.90 -24.97
N GLY A 21 13.27 19.14 -24.46
CA GLY A 21 13.14 20.36 -25.27
C GLY A 21 11.70 20.68 -25.69
N GLY A 22 10.71 20.26 -24.90
CA GLY A 22 9.27 20.33 -25.18
C GLY A 22 8.72 21.74 -25.39
N GLU A 23 8.87 22.25 -26.61
CA GLU A 23 8.23 23.47 -27.08
C GLU A 23 7.10 23.09 -28.06
N LEU A 24 5.86 23.26 -27.62
CA LEU A 24 4.71 23.30 -28.51
C LEU A 24 4.47 24.73 -28.96
N THR A 25 4.19 24.90 -30.25
CA THR A 25 3.65 26.17 -30.73
C THR A 25 2.24 26.38 -30.20
N ALA A 26 1.79 27.64 -30.11
CA ALA A 26 0.44 27.95 -29.60
C ALA A 26 -0.69 27.25 -30.38
N ALA A 27 -0.48 27.04 -31.69
CA ALA A 27 -1.40 26.29 -32.54
C ALA A 27 -1.44 24.79 -32.19
N GLU A 28 -0.28 24.17 -31.94
CA GLU A 28 -0.18 22.76 -31.56
C GLU A 28 -0.74 22.52 -30.15
N ALA A 29 -0.52 23.45 -29.21
CA ALA A 29 -1.11 23.38 -27.86
C ALA A 29 -2.64 23.51 -27.89
N ALA A 30 -3.18 24.35 -28.77
CA ALA A 30 -4.63 24.45 -28.98
C ALA A 30 -5.21 23.18 -29.62
N ARG A 31 -4.48 22.58 -30.58
CA ARG A 31 -4.87 21.32 -31.22
C ARG A 31 -4.87 20.16 -30.23
N LEU A 32 -3.85 20.07 -29.37
CA LEU A 32 -3.78 19.04 -28.32
C LEU A 32 -4.97 19.14 -27.36
N ARG A 33 -5.31 20.35 -26.89
CA ARG A 33 -6.48 20.57 -26.02
C ARG A 33 -7.79 20.14 -26.68
N ALA A 34 -7.99 20.47 -27.96
CA ALA A 34 -9.18 20.04 -28.70
C ALA A 34 -9.31 18.51 -28.82
N LEU A 35 -8.18 17.80 -28.98
CA LEU A 35 -8.13 16.33 -29.05
C LEU A 35 -8.35 15.67 -27.67
N GLU A 36 -7.97 16.34 -26.58
CA GLU A 36 -8.21 15.85 -25.22
C GLU A 36 -9.67 16.04 -24.78
N ASP A 37 -10.28 17.17 -25.13
CA ASP A 37 -11.69 17.46 -24.82
C ASP A 37 -12.65 16.59 -25.64
N SER A 38 -12.34 16.32 -26.92
CA SER A 38 -13.13 15.40 -27.75
C SER A 38 -13.12 13.99 -27.17
N HIS A 39 -11.97 13.54 -26.65
CA HIS A 39 -11.84 12.23 -26.02
C HIS A 39 -12.59 12.13 -24.68
N ARG A 40 -12.52 13.16 -23.81
CA ARG A 40 -13.29 13.16 -22.55
C ARG A 40 -14.79 13.08 -22.79
N THR A 41 -15.28 13.83 -23.78
CA THR A 41 -16.71 13.85 -24.11
C THR A 41 -17.18 12.52 -24.70
N ARG A 42 -16.31 11.80 -25.40
CA ARG A 42 -16.61 10.46 -25.96
C ARG A 42 -16.52 9.34 -24.93
N SER A 43 -15.68 9.50 -23.91
CA SER A 43 -15.49 8.50 -22.84
C SER A 43 -16.55 8.58 -21.73
N ALA A 44 -17.32 9.66 -21.64
CA ALA A 44 -18.47 9.77 -20.75
C ALA A 44 -19.69 9.07 -21.39
N GLY A 45 -19.90 7.80 -21.05
CA GLY A 45 -21.11 7.04 -21.42
C GLY A 45 -22.39 7.65 -20.82
N PRO A 46 -23.58 7.28 -21.34
CA PRO A 46 -24.85 7.92 -20.95
C PRO A 46 -25.19 7.66 -19.47
N PRO A 47 -25.79 8.64 -18.76
CA PRO A 47 -26.12 8.50 -17.35
C PRO A 47 -27.20 7.43 -17.11
N ALA A 48 -26.96 6.55 -16.14
CA ALA A 48 -27.90 5.55 -15.69
C ALA A 48 -29.15 6.21 -15.09
N SER A 49 -30.31 5.85 -15.64
CA SER A 49 -31.62 6.27 -15.16
C SER A 49 -31.88 5.85 -13.71
N ALA A 50 -32.48 6.78 -12.97
CA ALA A 50 -32.99 6.63 -11.62
C ALA A 50 -33.90 5.40 -11.45
N SER A 51 -33.79 4.69 -10.33
CA SER A 51 -34.83 3.79 -9.83
C SER A 51 -34.86 3.78 -8.30
N MET A 52 -35.94 4.37 -7.80
CA MET A 52 -36.73 4.06 -6.60
C MET A 52 -36.02 4.04 -5.24
N THR A 53 -36.22 5.14 -4.52
CA THR A 53 -36.07 5.25 -3.06
C THR A 53 -37.38 4.84 -2.38
N ASP A 54 -37.33 3.90 -1.44
CA ASP A 54 -38.33 3.71 -0.39
C ASP A 54 -37.69 4.08 0.96
N PRO A 55 -38.40 4.69 1.93
CA PRO A 55 -37.77 5.38 3.05
C PRO A 55 -37.65 4.48 4.28
N VAL A 56 -36.43 4.28 4.78
CA VAL A 56 -36.20 3.76 6.13
C VAL A 56 -35.95 4.96 7.06
N GLN A 57 -36.81 5.11 8.07
CA GLN A 57 -36.66 6.06 9.16
C GLN A 57 -35.42 5.70 10.00
N GLU A 58 -34.46 6.61 10.06
CA GLU A 58 -33.31 6.50 10.96
C GLU A 58 -33.49 7.42 12.17
N THR A 59 -33.71 6.80 13.32
CA THR A 59 -33.67 7.40 14.66
C THR A 59 -32.24 7.82 14.99
N ARG A 60 -32.00 9.14 15.09
CA ARG A 60 -30.71 9.74 15.43
C ARG A 60 -30.53 9.88 16.97
N PRO A 61 -29.43 9.40 17.57
CA PRO A 61 -29.03 9.79 18.92
C PRO A 61 -28.38 11.19 18.96
N PRO A 62 -28.52 11.96 20.06
CA PRO A 62 -28.18 13.38 20.10
C PRO A 62 -26.68 13.63 20.24
N GLY A 63 -26.16 14.59 19.45
CA GLY A 63 -24.82 15.15 19.62
C GLY A 63 -24.77 16.28 20.68
N PRO A 64 -23.58 16.60 21.21
CA PRO A 64 -23.40 17.64 22.23
C PRO A 64 -23.56 19.07 21.67
N PRO A 65 -23.92 20.06 22.51
CA PRO A 65 -24.36 21.38 22.07
C PRO A 65 -23.22 22.29 21.59
N PRO A 66 -23.49 23.24 20.67
CA PRO A 66 -22.51 24.24 20.22
C PRO A 66 -22.43 25.44 21.17
N SER A 67 -21.21 25.80 21.58
CA SER A 67 -20.93 27.08 22.21
C SER A 67 -20.93 28.20 21.18
N SER A 68 -21.93 29.07 21.29
CA SER A 68 -21.98 30.38 20.64
C SER A 68 -21.28 31.41 21.52
N GLY A 69 -20.41 32.21 20.91
CA GLY A 69 -19.76 33.35 21.56
C GLY A 69 -19.21 34.32 20.51
N ALA A 70 -20.10 35.09 19.90
CA ALA A 70 -19.76 36.28 19.12
C ALA A 70 -19.90 37.53 19.99
N THR A 71 -19.00 38.52 19.82
CA THR A 71 -19.22 39.99 19.93
C THR A 71 -17.86 40.66 19.61
N SER A 72 -17.65 41.16 18.39
CA SER A 72 -17.77 42.57 17.94
C SER A 72 -16.50 43.42 18.15
N GLY A 73 -16.02 44.04 17.06
CA GLY A 73 -14.87 44.96 16.99
C GLY A 73 -15.13 46.35 17.58
N PRO A 74 -14.21 47.33 17.33
CA PRO A 74 -14.42 48.22 16.18
C PRO A 74 -13.13 48.74 15.47
N HIS A 75 -13.37 49.37 14.31
CA HIS A 75 -12.50 50.21 13.47
C HIS A 75 -11.87 51.40 14.22
N ASP A 76 -10.76 51.94 13.68
CA ASP A 76 -10.55 53.38 13.51
C ASP A 76 -9.54 53.71 12.38
N ASP A 77 -9.66 54.96 11.93
CA ASP A 77 -9.34 55.61 10.66
C ASP A 77 -7.87 55.90 10.26
N GLU A 78 -7.74 56.37 9.01
CA GLU A 78 -6.59 56.69 8.14
C GLU A 78 -5.97 58.12 8.36
N PRO A 79 -5.14 58.73 7.45
CA PRO A 79 -3.69 59.02 7.54
C PRO A 79 -3.34 60.55 7.59
N PRO A 80 -2.09 61.06 7.32
CA PRO A 80 -1.58 61.27 5.94
C PRO A 80 -0.04 61.28 5.70
N ALA A 81 0.34 61.36 4.41
CA ALA A 81 1.69 61.52 3.83
C ALA A 81 2.31 62.94 3.99
N PRO A 82 3.57 63.18 3.57
CA PRO A 82 3.88 63.66 2.20
C PRO A 82 5.16 63.00 1.60
N GLY A 83 5.39 62.89 0.29
CA GLY A 83 5.47 63.92 -0.75
C GLY A 83 6.94 64.32 -0.99
N GLY A 84 7.49 64.11 -2.18
CA GLY A 84 8.88 64.50 -2.50
C GLY A 84 9.39 64.02 -3.86
N ASP A 85 8.96 64.74 -4.90
CA ASP A 85 9.41 64.69 -6.30
C ASP A 85 10.73 65.50 -6.48
N SER A 86 11.32 65.44 -7.69
CA SER A 86 12.49 66.22 -8.22
C SER A 86 13.86 65.53 -8.10
N ALA A 87 14.78 65.60 -9.07
CA ALA A 87 14.78 66.09 -10.45
C ALA A 87 16.12 65.66 -11.08
N MET A 88 16.13 65.47 -12.40
CA MET A 88 17.34 65.49 -13.21
C MET A 88 17.97 66.90 -13.25
N PRO A 89 19.22 66.99 -13.67
CA PRO A 89 19.58 68.01 -14.64
C PRO A 89 20.19 67.40 -15.91
N GLU A 90 19.55 67.72 -17.03
CA GLU A 90 20.20 67.97 -18.31
C GLU A 90 20.92 69.33 -18.25
N GLU A 91 22.09 69.43 -18.88
CA GLU A 91 22.58 70.52 -19.74
C GLU A 91 23.92 70.01 -20.31
N GLU A 92 23.98 69.56 -21.57
CA GLU A 92 24.06 70.34 -22.81
C GLU A 92 25.42 71.03 -23.00
N SER A 93 26.19 70.53 -23.97
CA SER A 93 27.09 71.32 -24.81
C SER A 93 27.51 70.49 -26.02
N GLU A 94 27.08 70.95 -27.18
CA GLU A 94 27.43 70.51 -28.53
C GLU A 94 28.93 70.75 -28.82
N GLU A 95 29.57 69.91 -29.64
CA GLU A 95 30.15 70.35 -30.92
C GLU A 95 30.66 69.17 -31.77
N VAL A 96 30.60 69.39 -33.08
CA VAL A 96 30.81 68.45 -34.19
C VAL A 96 32.27 68.48 -34.66
N ALA A 97 32.69 67.37 -35.30
CA ALA A 97 33.69 67.26 -36.37
C ALA A 97 35.08 66.63 -36.06
N THR A 98 35.21 65.40 -36.56
CA THR A 98 36.32 64.83 -37.33
C THR A 98 37.75 64.85 -36.77
N ALA A 99 38.28 63.66 -36.49
CA ALA A 99 39.61 63.25 -36.97
C ALA A 99 39.75 61.72 -36.93
N ARG A 100 40.07 61.11 -38.08
CA ARG A 100 40.69 59.79 -38.16
C ARG A 100 42.08 59.87 -37.52
N THR A 101 42.41 58.91 -36.67
CA THR A 101 43.81 58.46 -36.55
C THR A 101 43.83 57.00 -36.14
N ASP A 102 44.65 56.24 -36.86
CA ASP A 102 44.87 54.80 -36.74
C ASP A 102 45.67 54.41 -35.49
N SER A 103 45.29 53.25 -34.93
CA SER A 103 46.12 52.25 -34.20
C SER A 103 46.62 52.57 -32.77
N PRO A 104 46.99 51.58 -31.91
CA PRO A 104 46.85 50.11 -31.99
C PRO A 104 46.22 49.45 -30.72
N THR A 105 45.76 48.20 -30.88
CA THR A 105 45.56 47.12 -29.90
C THR A 105 45.58 47.41 -28.38
N LEU A 106 44.42 47.30 -27.73
CA LEU A 106 44.28 46.95 -26.31
C LEU A 106 43.34 45.74 -26.15
N ARG A 107 43.86 44.53 -26.44
CA ARG A 107 43.28 43.28 -25.95
C ARG A 107 43.89 42.93 -24.60
N ALA A 108 43.52 43.68 -23.56
CA ALA A 108 43.85 43.34 -22.18
C ALA A 108 42.80 43.96 -21.25
N GLY A 109 41.61 43.35 -21.23
CA GLY A 109 40.49 43.83 -20.39
C GLY A 109 39.23 42.98 -20.43
N GLN A 110 39.04 42.16 -21.47
CA GLN A 110 37.87 41.28 -21.59
C GLN A 110 37.93 39.99 -20.76
N GLY A 111 39.11 39.59 -20.26
CA GLY A 111 39.27 38.35 -19.47
C GLY A 111 38.64 38.42 -18.08
N ARG A 112 38.56 39.60 -17.46
CA ARG A 112 37.97 39.77 -16.12
C ARG A 112 36.44 39.72 -16.13
N LEU A 113 35.81 40.26 -17.17
CA LEU A 113 34.35 40.26 -17.32
C LEU A 113 33.80 38.88 -17.70
N LEU A 114 34.53 38.10 -18.50
CA LEU A 114 34.16 36.69 -18.75
C LEU A 114 34.32 35.84 -17.49
N GLY A 115 35.40 36.03 -16.72
CA GLY A 115 35.61 35.31 -15.45
C GLY A 115 34.49 35.54 -14.43
N THR A 116 34.02 36.79 -14.28
CA THR A 116 32.89 37.11 -13.38
C THR A 116 31.55 36.57 -13.88
N ARG A 117 31.32 36.51 -15.20
CA ARG A 117 30.09 35.94 -15.78
C ARG A 117 30.04 34.42 -15.66
N VAL A 118 31.18 33.76 -15.82
CA VAL A 118 31.30 32.30 -15.60
C VAL A 118 31.10 31.97 -14.12
N LEU A 119 31.69 32.74 -13.21
CA LEU A 119 31.49 32.55 -11.77
C LEU A 119 30.02 32.74 -11.36
N ALA A 120 29.37 33.79 -11.86
CA ALA A 120 27.94 34.02 -11.61
C ALA A 120 27.07 32.89 -12.16
N ALA A 121 27.38 32.37 -13.36
CA ALA A 121 26.65 31.23 -13.93
C ALA A 121 26.82 29.95 -13.10
N VAL A 122 28.03 29.68 -12.58
CA VAL A 122 28.29 28.54 -11.69
C VAL A 122 27.54 28.67 -10.37
N VAL A 123 27.49 29.87 -9.78
CA VAL A 123 26.73 30.12 -8.56
C VAL A 123 25.23 29.97 -8.78
N VAL A 124 24.69 30.48 -9.90
CA VAL A 124 23.27 30.30 -10.25
C VAL A 124 22.96 28.83 -10.54
N LEU A 125 23.87 28.08 -11.17
CA LEU A 125 23.72 26.64 -11.36
C LEU A 125 23.74 25.87 -10.03
N LEU A 126 24.68 26.17 -9.12
CA LEU A 126 24.75 25.53 -7.81
C LEU A 126 23.53 25.88 -6.94
N LEU A 127 23.02 27.11 -7.04
CA LEU A 127 21.77 27.51 -6.39
C LEU A 127 20.55 26.84 -7.05
N GLY A 128 20.51 26.75 -8.37
CA GLY A 128 19.44 26.07 -9.11
C GLY A 128 19.41 24.57 -8.83
N VAL A 129 20.57 23.92 -8.73
CA VAL A 129 20.69 22.52 -8.32
C VAL A 129 20.34 22.36 -6.84
N GLY A 130 20.82 23.25 -5.96
CA GLY A 130 20.50 23.20 -4.53
C GLY A 130 19.01 23.42 -4.23
N ILE A 131 18.39 24.39 -4.89
CA ILE A 131 16.95 24.70 -4.76
C ILE A 131 16.12 23.61 -5.45
N GLY A 132 16.54 23.13 -6.63
CA GLY A 132 15.88 22.02 -7.32
C GLY A 132 15.91 20.73 -6.51
N TRP A 133 17.04 20.44 -5.84
CA TRP A 133 17.16 19.27 -4.96
C TRP A 133 16.33 19.41 -3.68
N LEU A 134 16.22 20.61 -3.11
CA LEU A 134 15.37 20.85 -1.94
C LEU A 134 13.87 20.87 -2.26
N ALA A 135 13.48 21.29 -3.47
CA ALA A 135 12.09 21.39 -3.89
C ALA A 135 11.54 20.09 -4.50
N PHE A 136 12.37 19.32 -5.22
CA PHE A 136 11.94 18.11 -5.93
C PHE A 136 12.64 16.82 -5.47
N GLY A 137 13.71 16.91 -4.66
CA GLY A 137 14.39 15.74 -4.10
C GLY A 137 13.72 15.14 -2.85
N ARG A 138 12.58 15.72 -2.44
CA ARG A 138 11.78 15.29 -1.27
C ARG A 138 10.50 14.55 -1.66
N THR A 139 10.42 13.97 -2.86
CA THR A 139 9.34 13.03 -3.19
C THR A 139 9.63 11.71 -2.48
N GLY A 140 8.80 11.36 -1.51
CA GLY A 140 9.03 10.28 -0.57
C GLY A 140 8.94 10.81 0.86
N GLY A 141 7.90 10.33 1.58
CA GLY A 141 7.69 10.62 3.00
C GLY A 141 8.93 10.42 3.87
N ALA A 142 8.85 10.91 5.12
CA ALA A 142 9.95 10.93 6.08
C ALA A 142 10.83 9.66 6.02
N ALA A 143 12.13 9.85 5.82
CA ALA A 143 13.07 8.74 5.69
C ALA A 143 13.05 7.88 6.96
N VAL A 144 12.77 6.59 6.78
CA VAL A 144 12.82 5.61 7.87
C VAL A 144 14.27 5.44 8.32
N ALA A 145 14.51 5.59 9.63
CA ALA A 145 15.84 5.40 10.20
C ALA A 145 16.16 3.90 10.30
N LEU A 146 17.08 3.42 9.47
CA LEU A 146 17.50 2.02 9.44
C LEU A 146 18.75 1.78 10.30
N SER A 147 18.76 0.66 11.03
CA SER A 147 19.96 0.16 11.71
C SER A 147 21.06 -0.26 10.72
N SER A 148 22.28 -0.49 11.19
CA SER A 148 23.39 -0.94 10.33
C SER A 148 23.07 -2.27 9.62
N THR A 149 22.42 -3.19 10.32
CA THR A 149 21.99 -4.49 9.76
C THR A 149 20.94 -4.29 8.68
N GLN A 150 19.96 -3.43 8.93
CA GLN A 150 18.90 -3.14 7.95
C GLN A 150 19.41 -2.36 6.73
N GLN A 151 20.44 -1.51 6.90
CA GLN A 151 21.14 -0.87 5.78
C GLN A 151 21.89 -1.89 4.92
N GLN A 152 22.48 -2.91 5.53
CA GLN A 152 23.07 -4.03 4.81
C GLN A 152 22.01 -4.80 4.02
N TRP A 153 20.85 -5.07 4.62
CA TRP A 153 19.73 -5.70 3.93
C TRP A 153 19.25 -4.89 2.72
N GLN A 154 19.13 -3.56 2.85
CA GLN A 154 18.79 -2.69 1.74
C GLN A 154 19.86 -2.74 0.63
N SER A 155 21.14 -2.78 1.01
CA SER A 155 22.25 -2.87 0.06
C SER A 155 22.20 -4.18 -0.72
N GLU A 156 21.84 -5.30 -0.06
CA GLU A 156 21.62 -6.60 -0.71
C GLU A 156 20.42 -6.58 -1.66
N LEU A 157 19.30 -5.95 -1.27
CA LEU A 157 18.14 -5.78 -2.15
C LEU A 157 18.50 -5.02 -3.42
N VAL A 158 19.26 -3.92 -3.29
CA VAL A 158 19.75 -3.14 -4.43
C VAL A 158 20.74 -3.95 -5.27
N ALA A 159 21.70 -4.62 -4.63
CA ALA A 159 22.71 -5.43 -5.31
C ALA A 159 22.11 -6.66 -6.04
N SER A 160 20.92 -7.11 -5.63
CA SER A 160 20.24 -8.23 -6.29
C SER A 160 19.89 -7.96 -7.75
N GLY A 161 19.80 -6.70 -8.17
CA GLY A 161 19.43 -6.31 -9.53
C GLY A 161 17.99 -6.66 -9.92
N ARG A 162 17.17 -7.14 -8.98
CA ARG A 162 15.77 -7.53 -9.22
C ARG A 162 14.81 -6.35 -9.34
N TYR A 163 15.23 -5.16 -8.91
CA TYR A 163 14.41 -3.96 -8.87
C TYR A 163 15.05 -2.86 -9.71
N ASP A 164 14.23 -1.91 -10.15
CA ASP A 164 14.70 -0.74 -10.91
C ASP A 164 15.70 0.06 -10.06
N ALA A 165 16.78 0.52 -10.69
CA ALA A 165 17.84 1.24 -10.02
C ALA A 165 17.31 2.48 -9.28
N GLY A 166 17.58 2.58 -7.98
CA GLY A 166 17.14 3.69 -7.13
C GLY A 166 15.68 3.63 -6.68
N SER A 167 14.93 2.57 -7.00
CA SER A 167 13.52 2.44 -6.59
C SER A 167 13.31 1.90 -5.18
N VAL A 168 14.29 1.19 -4.61
CA VAL A 168 14.18 0.56 -3.29
C VAL A 168 14.16 1.64 -2.20
N ARG A 169 13.05 1.72 -1.45
CA ARG A 169 12.83 2.70 -0.38
C ARG A 169 12.15 2.05 0.81
N ALA A 170 12.71 2.22 2.02
CA ALA A 170 12.06 1.80 3.25
C ALA A 170 10.84 2.69 3.54
N LEU A 171 9.70 2.06 3.86
CA LEU A 171 8.45 2.72 4.21
C LEU A 171 8.15 2.67 5.70
N ALA A 172 8.49 1.56 6.36
CA ALA A 172 8.31 1.38 7.79
C ALA A 172 9.34 0.40 8.36
N THR A 173 9.58 0.51 9.67
CA THR A 173 10.25 -0.49 10.50
C THR A 173 9.27 -0.87 11.59
N GLU A 174 9.03 -2.16 11.75
CA GLU A 174 8.17 -2.68 12.81
C GLU A 174 8.92 -3.83 13.47
N ASP A 175 9.20 -3.69 14.76
CA ASP A 175 10.05 -4.61 15.53
C ASP A 175 11.39 -4.94 14.83
N ASP A 176 11.61 -6.21 14.47
CA ASP A 176 12.80 -6.74 13.81
C ASP A 176 12.66 -6.80 12.28
N ALA A 177 11.51 -6.38 11.74
CA ALA A 177 11.24 -6.37 10.32
C ALA A 177 11.27 -4.95 9.71
N VAL A 178 11.54 -4.92 8.41
CA VAL A 178 11.49 -3.70 7.61
C VAL A 178 10.61 -3.93 6.40
N VAL A 179 9.82 -2.91 6.09
CA VAL A 179 8.93 -2.89 4.93
C VAL A 179 9.50 -1.92 3.91
N TRP A 180 9.90 -2.42 2.74
CA TRP A 180 10.31 -1.61 1.60
C TRP A 180 9.26 -1.60 0.50
N THR A 181 9.26 -0.53 -0.26
CA THR A 181 8.74 -0.51 -1.62
C THR A 181 9.88 -0.52 -2.62
N ALA A 182 9.63 -1.11 -3.79
CA ALA A 182 10.51 -1.05 -4.94
C ALA A 182 9.66 -1.10 -6.22
N THR A 183 10.28 -0.81 -7.36
CA THR A 183 9.62 -0.99 -8.67
C THR A 183 10.38 -1.99 -9.53
N GLN A 184 9.67 -2.58 -10.49
CA GLN A 184 10.27 -3.40 -11.55
C GLN A 184 9.76 -2.95 -12.92
N ASN A 185 10.47 -3.36 -13.96
CA ASN A 185 10.08 -3.16 -15.35
C ASN A 185 9.94 -1.67 -15.71
N GLY A 186 10.89 -0.84 -15.26
CA GLY A 186 10.86 0.61 -15.52
C GLY A 186 9.69 1.30 -14.83
N GLY A 187 9.28 0.79 -13.67
CA GLY A 187 8.15 1.31 -12.92
C GLY A 187 6.83 0.58 -13.16
N ALA A 188 6.68 -0.27 -14.18
CA ALA A 188 5.37 -0.86 -14.50
C ALA A 188 4.80 -1.76 -13.39
N SER A 189 5.67 -2.32 -12.55
CA SER A 189 5.28 -3.08 -11.36
C SER A 189 5.73 -2.38 -10.09
N ILE A 190 4.90 -2.45 -9.05
CA ILE A 190 5.23 -2.03 -7.69
C ILE A 190 5.36 -3.27 -6.83
N CYS A 191 6.43 -3.31 -6.04
CA CYS A 191 6.72 -4.37 -5.11
C CYS A 191 6.66 -3.85 -3.68
N LEU A 192 6.06 -4.64 -2.81
CA LEU A 192 6.11 -4.58 -1.36
C LEU A 192 7.04 -5.69 -0.89
N VAL A 193 8.08 -5.36 -0.13
CA VAL A 193 9.08 -6.31 0.33
C VAL A 193 9.15 -6.24 1.84
N LEU A 194 8.80 -7.34 2.51
CA LEU A 194 8.97 -7.49 3.95
C LEU A 194 10.20 -8.36 4.20
N ARG A 195 11.07 -7.95 5.11
CA ARG A 195 12.22 -8.76 5.54
C ARG A 195 12.37 -8.72 7.04
N SER A 196 12.61 -9.89 7.61
CA SER A 196 13.10 -10.09 8.97
C SER A 196 14.53 -10.64 8.94
N ALA A 197 15.08 -10.98 10.11
CA ALA A 197 16.36 -11.69 10.19
C ALA A 197 16.31 -13.08 9.52
N GLU A 198 15.14 -13.70 9.48
CA GLU A 198 14.93 -15.10 9.09
C GLU A 198 14.52 -15.24 7.63
N SER A 199 13.72 -14.31 7.11
CA SER A 199 13.10 -14.45 5.79
C SER A 199 12.91 -13.13 5.06
N THR A 200 12.70 -13.21 3.74
CA THR A 200 12.38 -12.06 2.88
C THR A 200 11.24 -12.45 1.94
N THR A 201 10.12 -11.74 2.05
CA THR A 201 8.89 -12.02 1.30
C THR A 201 8.57 -10.83 0.38
N PRO A 202 8.88 -10.92 -0.93
CA PRO A 202 8.46 -9.94 -1.91
C PRO A 202 7.05 -10.26 -2.47
N SER A 203 6.20 -9.25 -2.52
CA SER A 203 4.91 -9.26 -3.23
C SER A 203 4.96 -8.18 -4.30
N CYS A 204 4.66 -8.50 -5.56
CA CYS A 204 4.74 -7.55 -6.67
C CYS A 204 3.49 -7.64 -7.53
N ASN A 205 2.97 -6.49 -7.95
CA ASN A 205 1.86 -6.44 -8.89
C ASN A 205 2.02 -5.24 -9.85
N ARG A 206 1.21 -5.19 -10.91
CA ARG A 206 1.19 -4.04 -11.82
C ARG A 206 0.72 -2.79 -11.09
N ARG A 207 1.28 -1.62 -11.42
CA ARG A 207 0.92 -0.36 -10.77
C ARG A 207 -0.58 -0.11 -10.81
N GLU A 208 -1.25 -0.42 -11.91
CA GLU A 208 -2.69 -0.20 -12.08
C GLU A 208 -3.49 -1.02 -11.07
N THR A 209 -3.15 -2.30 -10.88
CA THR A 209 -3.79 -3.16 -9.88
C THR A 209 -3.52 -2.66 -8.46
N VAL A 210 -2.29 -2.24 -8.16
CA VAL A 210 -1.96 -1.66 -6.85
C VAL A 210 -2.72 -0.36 -6.57
N GLN A 211 -3.01 0.42 -7.61
CA GLN A 211 -3.80 1.65 -7.48
C GLN A 211 -5.28 1.38 -7.15
N GLU A 212 -5.84 0.28 -7.66
CA GLU A 212 -7.24 -0.11 -7.48
C GLU A 212 -7.46 -0.90 -6.18
N GLU A 213 -6.59 -1.86 -5.88
CA GLU A 213 -6.81 -2.86 -4.82
C GLU A 213 -5.79 -2.75 -3.66
N GLY A 214 -4.69 -2.02 -3.87
CA GLY A 214 -3.53 -2.06 -3.00
C GLY A 214 -2.68 -3.33 -3.22
N LEU A 215 -1.73 -3.54 -2.32
CA LEU A 215 -0.84 -4.70 -2.35
C LEU A 215 -0.57 -5.16 -0.93
N TRP A 216 -0.78 -6.45 -0.67
CA TRP A 216 -0.55 -7.06 0.64
C TRP A 216 0.72 -7.89 0.64
N GLY A 217 1.35 -7.97 1.80
CA GLY A 217 2.48 -8.85 2.06
C GLY A 217 2.58 -9.16 3.55
N GLU A 218 3.20 -10.29 3.86
CA GLU A 218 3.36 -10.74 5.24
C GLU A 218 4.75 -11.32 5.46
N VAL A 219 5.20 -11.25 6.71
CA VAL A 219 6.37 -11.98 7.19
C VAL A 219 6.08 -12.47 8.60
N THR A 220 6.41 -13.72 8.87
CA THR A 220 6.33 -14.30 10.21
C THR A 220 7.73 -14.35 10.81
N THR A 221 7.86 -13.97 12.07
CA THR A 221 9.10 -14.02 12.86
C THR A 221 8.86 -14.79 14.16
N GLN A 222 9.90 -15.43 14.69
CA GLN A 222 9.83 -16.00 16.02
C GLN A 222 10.04 -14.89 17.07
N ARG A 223 9.11 -14.75 18.02
CA ARG A 223 9.28 -13.83 19.15
C ARG A 223 10.03 -14.52 20.30
N ASP A 224 9.54 -15.69 20.69
CA ASP A 224 10.10 -16.56 21.73
C ASP A 224 9.63 -18.01 21.46
N ASP A 225 9.97 -18.97 22.33
CA ASP A 225 9.66 -20.40 22.09
C ASP A 225 8.15 -20.68 21.97
N ASP A 226 7.30 -19.83 22.55
CA ASP A 226 5.85 -20.06 22.68
C ASP A 226 5.03 -19.17 21.72
N TYR A 227 5.61 -18.08 21.20
CA TYR A 227 4.93 -17.11 20.37
C TYR A 227 5.64 -16.85 19.04
N THR A 228 4.85 -16.91 17.96
CA THR A 228 5.18 -16.36 16.65
C THR A 228 4.56 -14.99 16.50
N ARG A 229 5.16 -14.16 15.65
CA ARG A 229 4.67 -12.84 15.30
C ARG A 229 4.48 -12.76 13.80
N GLN A 230 3.29 -12.38 13.37
CA GLN A 230 2.99 -12.09 11.98
C GLN A 230 2.92 -10.58 11.79
N ILE A 231 3.72 -10.08 10.86
CA ILE A 231 3.72 -8.68 10.46
C ILE A 231 3.08 -8.62 9.09
N MET A 232 1.89 -8.01 9.01
CA MET A 232 1.16 -7.79 7.78
C MET A 232 1.32 -6.35 7.33
N ALA A 233 1.58 -6.13 6.05
CA ALA A 233 1.66 -4.80 5.48
C ALA A 233 0.70 -4.65 4.29
N GLN A 234 -0.05 -3.56 4.28
CA GLN A 234 -0.85 -3.10 3.15
C GLN A 234 -0.19 -1.88 2.54
N LEU A 235 0.30 -2.01 1.31
CA LEU A 235 0.72 -0.89 0.50
C LEU A 235 -0.46 -0.36 -0.30
N ILE A 236 -0.66 0.95 -0.22
CA ILE A 236 -1.62 1.70 -1.04
C ILE A 236 -0.90 2.86 -1.72
N LEU A 237 -1.44 3.33 -2.84
CA LEU A 237 -0.95 4.54 -3.49
C LEU A 237 -1.82 5.72 -3.08
N THR A 238 -1.18 6.79 -2.66
CA THR A 238 -1.85 8.08 -2.46
C THR A 238 -2.42 8.60 -3.78
N PRO A 239 -3.32 9.60 -3.78
CA PRO A 239 -3.84 10.20 -5.02
C PRO A 239 -2.75 10.73 -5.96
N ASP A 240 -1.59 11.11 -5.41
CA ASP A 240 -0.42 11.59 -6.17
C ASP A 240 0.47 10.43 -6.66
N GLY A 241 0.08 9.17 -6.42
CA GLY A 241 0.81 7.97 -6.82
C GLY A 241 1.99 7.60 -5.91
N GLU A 242 2.18 8.30 -4.78
CA GLU A 242 3.22 7.95 -3.81
C GLU A 242 2.81 6.72 -2.99
N PRO A 243 3.71 5.74 -2.76
CA PRO A 243 3.44 4.60 -1.88
C PRO A 243 3.34 5.02 -0.41
N ALA A 244 2.25 4.60 0.23
CA ALA A 244 2.03 4.62 1.66
C ALA A 244 1.77 3.19 2.16
N VAL A 245 2.09 2.91 3.42
CA VAL A 245 1.90 1.58 4.01
C VAL A 245 1.14 1.68 5.33
N SER A 246 0.22 0.75 5.54
CA SER A 246 -0.31 0.40 6.85
C SER A 246 0.33 -0.90 7.28
N VAL A 247 0.81 -0.97 8.52
CA VAL A 247 1.41 -2.19 9.08
C VAL A 247 0.55 -2.62 10.27
N ASP A 248 0.23 -3.90 10.32
CA ASP A 248 -0.45 -4.56 11.43
C ASP A 248 0.45 -5.67 11.97
N VAL A 249 0.42 -5.86 13.29
CA VAL A 249 1.20 -6.89 13.98
C VAL A 249 0.23 -7.75 14.76
N SER A 250 0.22 -9.03 14.45
CA SER A 250 -0.54 -10.04 15.15
C SER A 250 0.43 -11.02 15.81
N GLU A 251 0.26 -11.27 17.10
CA GLU A 251 1.02 -12.28 17.82
C GLU A 251 0.17 -13.55 17.93
N TYR A 252 0.79 -14.69 17.69
CA TYR A 252 0.13 -15.98 17.75
C TYR A 252 0.91 -16.96 18.63
N GLY A 253 0.22 -17.64 19.52
CA GLY A 253 0.83 -18.56 20.46
C GLY A 253 -0.16 -18.99 21.53
N ILE A 254 0.29 -19.83 22.45
CA ILE A 254 -0.60 -20.40 23.48
C ILE A 254 -0.39 -19.65 24.79
N GLY A 255 -1.39 -18.85 25.17
CA GLY A 255 -1.44 -18.14 26.45
C GLY A 255 -1.89 -16.69 26.32
N ASP A 256 -1.61 -15.91 27.36
CA ASP A 256 -1.98 -14.49 27.43
C ASP A 256 -1.21 -13.67 26.38
N GLY A 257 -1.85 -13.40 25.24
CA GLY A 257 -1.34 -12.51 24.19
C GLY A 257 -1.25 -13.11 22.78
N GLY A 258 -1.46 -14.42 22.62
CA GLY A 258 -1.24 -15.13 21.35
C GLY A 258 -2.37 -15.05 20.33
N GLY A 259 -3.16 -13.97 20.35
CA GLY A 259 -4.25 -13.71 19.38
C GLY A 259 -5.45 -14.68 19.46
N ILE A 260 -5.24 -15.91 19.91
CA ILE A 260 -6.22 -16.98 20.05
C ILE A 260 -6.56 -17.13 21.53
N THR A 261 -7.81 -16.83 21.89
CA THR A 261 -8.35 -17.09 23.22
C THR A 261 -9.32 -18.24 23.14
N TYR A 262 -9.04 -19.30 23.90
CA TYR A 262 -9.92 -20.47 24.02
C TYR A 262 -10.98 -20.24 25.10
N ALA A 263 -12.10 -20.98 25.02
CA ALA A 263 -13.25 -20.72 25.89
C ALA A 263 -12.98 -21.08 27.37
N ASN A 264 -12.05 -22.01 27.63
CA ASN A 264 -11.74 -22.50 28.96
C ASN A 264 -10.34 -23.15 29.06
N GLU A 265 -9.89 -23.43 30.28
CA GLU A 265 -8.57 -24.05 30.56
C GLU A 265 -8.41 -25.48 30.00
N ALA A 266 -9.51 -26.20 29.75
CA ALA A 266 -9.42 -27.53 29.15
C ALA A 266 -9.06 -27.43 27.66
N GLU A 267 -9.71 -26.51 26.94
CA GLU A 267 -9.39 -26.18 25.55
C GLU A 267 -7.97 -25.63 25.41
N THR A 268 -7.52 -24.73 26.30
CA THR A 268 -6.13 -24.24 26.28
C THR A 268 -5.12 -25.39 26.40
N ARG A 269 -5.39 -26.38 27.26
CA ARG A 269 -4.52 -27.56 27.40
C ARG A 269 -4.59 -28.50 26.20
N ALA A 270 -5.75 -28.64 25.55
CA ALA A 270 -5.87 -29.41 24.32
C ALA A 270 -5.08 -28.75 23.18
N ALA A 271 -5.18 -27.43 23.01
CA ALA A 271 -4.39 -26.68 22.04
C ALA A 271 -2.88 -26.81 22.28
N ALA A 272 -2.43 -26.71 23.54
CA ALA A 272 -1.01 -26.88 23.90
C ALA A 272 -0.48 -28.24 23.46
N ARG A 273 -1.27 -29.30 23.69
CA ARG A 273 -0.94 -30.64 23.25
C ARG A 273 -0.86 -30.76 21.73
N LEU A 274 -1.81 -30.18 21.00
CA LEU A 274 -1.79 -30.20 19.54
C LEU A 274 -0.51 -29.54 18.99
N VAL A 275 -0.03 -28.45 19.62
CA VAL A 275 1.28 -27.88 19.27
C VAL A 275 2.43 -28.85 19.54
N GLU A 276 2.44 -29.51 20.70
CA GLU A 276 3.43 -30.55 21.02
C GLU A 276 3.40 -31.74 20.03
N GLU A 277 2.23 -32.02 19.44
CA GLU A 277 2.03 -33.05 18.42
C GLU A 277 2.45 -32.61 16.99
N GLY A 278 2.92 -31.37 16.83
CA GLY A 278 3.46 -30.84 15.57
C GLY A 278 2.45 -30.06 14.73
N PHE A 279 1.34 -29.61 15.32
CA PHE A 279 0.43 -28.68 14.66
C PHE A 279 0.90 -27.24 14.78
N ASP A 280 0.57 -26.44 13.78
CA ASP A 280 0.87 -25.01 13.75
C ASP A 280 -0.03 -24.28 14.76
N PRO A 281 0.54 -23.60 15.78
CA PRO A 281 -0.24 -22.87 16.78
C PRO A 281 -1.25 -21.89 16.18
N ASN A 282 -0.98 -21.36 14.99
CA ASN A 282 -1.79 -20.33 14.32
C ASN A 282 -2.97 -20.94 13.53
N SER A 283 -3.06 -22.27 13.52
CA SER A 283 -4.06 -23.02 12.78
C SER A 283 -5.03 -23.78 13.68
N ILE A 284 -4.82 -23.73 15.00
CA ILE A 284 -5.58 -24.47 16.00
C ILE A 284 -6.79 -23.64 16.44
N TRP A 285 -7.99 -24.05 16.00
CA TRP A 285 -9.23 -23.36 16.32
C TRP A 285 -10.36 -24.35 16.57
N VAL A 286 -11.27 -24.05 17.49
CA VAL A 286 -12.52 -24.81 17.65
C VAL A 286 -13.49 -24.38 16.54
N VAL A 287 -13.85 -25.31 15.66
CA VAL A 287 -14.80 -25.06 14.56
C VAL A 287 -16.25 -25.27 14.97
N GLY A 288 -16.47 -25.97 16.09
CA GLY A 288 -17.79 -26.24 16.65
C GLY A 288 -17.70 -27.21 17.81
N TYR A 289 -18.85 -27.54 18.37
CA TYR A 289 -18.97 -28.51 19.45
C TYR A 289 -19.99 -29.58 19.04
N ASP A 290 -19.69 -30.85 19.32
CA ASP A 290 -20.71 -31.90 19.39
C ASP A 290 -21.07 -32.10 20.88
N ASP A 291 -22.24 -31.63 21.26
CA ASP A 291 -22.62 -31.40 22.66
C ASP A 291 -21.57 -30.55 23.40
N ASP A 292 -20.83 -31.13 24.36
CA ASP A 292 -19.77 -30.47 25.12
C ASP A 292 -18.35 -30.80 24.59
N VAL A 293 -18.24 -31.54 23.49
CA VAL A 293 -16.94 -31.96 22.93
C VAL A 293 -16.49 -31.01 21.82
N PRO A 294 -15.35 -30.32 21.98
CA PRO A 294 -14.85 -29.42 20.96
C PRO A 294 -14.35 -30.19 19.73
N ILE A 295 -14.65 -29.66 18.56
CA ILE A 295 -14.12 -30.14 17.28
C ILE A 295 -13.14 -29.09 16.78
N TRP A 296 -11.90 -29.52 16.54
CA TRP A 296 -10.80 -28.64 16.20
C TRP A 296 -10.46 -28.71 14.72
N THR A 297 -9.99 -27.61 14.17
CA THR A 297 -9.16 -27.59 12.96
C THR A 297 -7.72 -27.31 13.35
N ALA A 298 -6.76 -27.92 12.65
CA ALA A 298 -5.32 -27.70 12.83
C ALA A 298 -4.57 -28.03 11.54
N SER A 299 -3.42 -27.40 11.29
CA SER A 299 -2.55 -27.66 10.15
C SER A 299 -1.22 -28.21 10.64
N ALA A 300 -0.75 -29.32 10.09
CA ALA A 300 0.50 -29.93 10.50
C ALA A 300 1.69 -29.13 9.94
N GLN A 301 2.63 -28.72 10.81
CA GLN A 301 3.75 -27.81 10.45
C GLN A 301 4.61 -28.37 9.30
N ASP A 302 4.88 -29.67 9.31
CA ASP A 302 5.82 -30.29 8.37
C ASP A 302 5.21 -30.63 6.99
N SER A 303 3.89 -30.84 6.94
CA SER A 303 3.21 -31.35 5.74
C SER A 303 2.20 -30.39 5.14
N GLY A 304 1.83 -29.32 5.86
CA GLY A 304 0.75 -28.42 5.45
C GLY A 304 -0.62 -29.09 5.37
N ARG A 305 -0.76 -30.34 5.86
CA ARG A 305 -2.03 -31.06 5.89
C ARG A 305 -2.98 -30.38 6.86
N HIS A 306 -4.22 -30.18 6.43
CA HIS A 306 -5.29 -29.67 7.28
C HIS A 306 -6.04 -30.83 7.91
N CYS A 307 -6.24 -30.75 9.22
CA CYS A 307 -6.79 -31.82 10.04
C CYS A 307 -8.02 -31.35 10.80
N LEU A 308 -9.03 -32.21 10.86
CA LEU A 308 -10.13 -32.10 11.80
C LEU A 308 -9.86 -33.07 12.95
N VAL A 309 -9.93 -32.59 14.19
CA VAL A 309 -9.62 -33.38 15.39
C VAL A 309 -10.80 -33.36 16.33
N TYR A 310 -11.27 -34.54 16.74
CA TYR A 310 -12.32 -34.70 17.74
C TYR A 310 -11.74 -34.61 19.14
N ASP A 311 -12.26 -33.72 19.99
CA ASP A 311 -11.83 -33.44 21.37
C ASP A 311 -10.43 -32.84 21.50
N GLY A 312 -9.40 -33.45 20.89
CA GLY A 312 -8.01 -32.98 20.96
C GLY A 312 -7.38 -33.07 22.36
N SER A 313 -8.11 -33.58 23.35
CA SER A 313 -7.64 -33.66 24.73
C SER A 313 -6.70 -34.84 25.00
N THR A 314 -6.51 -35.75 24.03
CA THR A 314 -5.67 -36.95 24.13
C THR A 314 -4.89 -37.18 22.83
N ALA A 315 -3.75 -37.87 22.91
CA ALA A 315 -2.91 -38.16 21.74
C ALA A 315 -3.55 -39.17 20.75
N ASP A 316 -4.53 -39.95 21.23
CA ASP A 316 -5.29 -40.90 20.41
C ASP A 316 -6.62 -40.30 19.94
N ALA A 317 -6.78 -38.97 20.03
CA ALA A 317 -7.96 -38.27 19.56
C ALA A 317 -8.24 -38.61 18.08
N PRO A 318 -9.47 -39.03 17.74
CA PRO A 318 -9.82 -39.29 16.34
C PRO A 318 -9.57 -38.06 15.48
N MET A 319 -8.83 -38.23 14.39
CA MET A 319 -8.52 -37.15 13.48
C MET A 319 -8.49 -37.62 12.02
N ALA A 320 -8.78 -36.70 11.11
CA ALA A 320 -8.69 -36.91 9.69
C ALA A 320 -7.98 -35.72 9.07
N CYS A 321 -6.93 -36.00 8.29
CA CYS A 321 -6.03 -35.01 7.73
C CYS A 321 -5.98 -35.16 6.20
N GLU A 322 -6.06 -34.04 5.49
CA GLU A 322 -5.99 -34.01 4.03
C GLU A 322 -4.96 -32.96 3.58
N GLU A 323 -4.29 -33.24 2.47
CA GLU A 323 -3.44 -32.25 1.79
C GLU A 323 -4.30 -31.23 1.04
N THR A 324 -3.80 -29.99 0.89
CA THR A 324 -4.54 -28.92 0.19
C THR A 324 -4.91 -29.30 -1.24
N GLU A 325 -4.04 -30.05 -1.93
CA GLU A 325 -4.32 -30.56 -3.29
C GLU A 325 -5.48 -31.56 -3.28
N THR A 326 -5.49 -32.50 -2.32
CA THR A 326 -6.54 -33.52 -2.17
C THR A 326 -7.88 -32.93 -1.75
N LEU A 327 -7.87 -31.87 -0.92
CA LEU A 327 -9.07 -31.11 -0.59
C LEU A 327 -9.74 -30.51 -1.83
N ALA A 328 -8.97 -30.00 -2.80
CA ALA A 328 -9.52 -29.48 -4.04
C ALA A 328 -10.22 -30.57 -4.88
N GLU A 329 -9.77 -31.83 -4.77
CA GLU A 329 -10.40 -32.99 -5.42
C GLU A 329 -11.66 -33.49 -4.68
N HIS A 330 -11.75 -33.24 -3.37
CA HIS A 330 -12.87 -33.65 -2.50
C HIS A 330 -13.88 -32.52 -2.22
N ASP A 331 -14.25 -31.76 -3.25
CA ASP A 331 -15.19 -30.64 -3.17
C ASP A 331 -14.79 -29.54 -2.15
N GLY A 332 -13.52 -29.49 -1.75
CA GLY A 332 -13.03 -28.60 -0.72
C GLY A 332 -13.63 -28.90 0.66
N ARG A 333 -13.73 -30.18 1.05
CA ARG A 333 -14.29 -30.56 2.36
C ARG A 333 -13.37 -31.52 3.12
N LEU A 334 -13.06 -31.14 4.35
CA LEU A 334 -12.41 -32.01 5.32
C LEU A 334 -13.48 -32.83 6.06
N ARG A 335 -13.29 -34.15 6.15
CA ARG A 335 -14.27 -35.08 6.73
C ARG A 335 -13.63 -35.95 7.80
N LEU A 336 -14.23 -35.98 8.98
CA LEU A 336 -13.87 -36.89 10.07
C LEU A 336 -15.06 -37.77 10.42
N GLN A 337 -14.83 -39.08 10.53
CA GLN A 337 -15.83 -40.02 11.02
C GLN A 337 -15.41 -40.53 12.39
N VAL A 338 -16.30 -40.41 13.37
CA VAL A 338 -16.10 -40.94 14.72
C VAL A 338 -17.20 -41.95 15.00
N THR A 339 -16.79 -43.14 15.42
CA THR A 339 -17.69 -44.21 15.83
C THR A 339 -17.80 -44.22 17.34
N ASP A 340 -19.00 -44.03 17.87
CA ASP A 340 -19.26 -44.16 19.30
C ASP A 340 -19.02 -45.62 19.74
N ALA A 341 -18.12 -45.81 20.71
CA ALA A 341 -17.69 -47.14 21.12
C ALA A 341 -18.80 -47.95 21.84
N THR A 342 -19.82 -47.28 22.37
CA THR A 342 -20.89 -47.89 23.15
C THR A 342 -22.08 -48.31 22.28
N THR A 343 -22.47 -47.45 21.35
CA THR A 343 -23.65 -47.57 20.50
C THR A 343 -23.31 -48.08 19.10
N GLY A 344 -22.05 -47.94 18.67
CA GLY A 344 -21.61 -48.23 17.31
C GLY A 344 -22.11 -47.21 16.27
N GLN A 345 -22.74 -46.12 16.70
CA GLN A 345 -23.21 -45.07 15.80
C GLN A 345 -22.04 -44.30 15.20
N VAL A 346 -22.12 -44.01 13.90
CA VAL A 346 -21.12 -43.19 13.20
C VAL A 346 -21.65 -41.75 13.08
N THR A 347 -20.83 -40.81 13.55
CA THR A 347 -21.03 -39.38 13.32
C THR A 347 -19.98 -38.89 12.34
N THR A 348 -20.40 -38.21 11.29
CA THR A 348 -19.52 -37.55 10.31
C THR A 348 -19.51 -36.05 10.57
N TYR A 349 -18.30 -35.50 10.73
CA TYR A 349 -18.05 -34.08 10.84
C TYR A 349 -17.48 -33.56 9.54
N GLU A 350 -18.07 -32.51 8.98
CA GLU A 350 -17.61 -31.89 7.74
C GLU A 350 -17.28 -30.42 7.95
N LEU A 351 -16.10 -30.00 7.45
CA LEU A 351 -15.68 -28.61 7.39
C LEU A 351 -15.34 -28.25 5.94
N PRO A 352 -16.07 -27.31 5.30
CA PRO A 352 -15.68 -26.78 4.01
C PRO A 352 -14.42 -25.90 4.14
N THR A 353 -13.47 -26.07 3.22
CA THR A 353 -12.19 -25.35 3.15
C THR A 353 -12.18 -24.26 2.08
N SER A 354 -13.30 -24.05 1.38
CA SER A 354 -13.44 -23.03 0.34
C SER A 354 -13.81 -21.65 0.88
N ALA A 355 -13.44 -20.60 0.14
CA ALA A 355 -13.68 -19.20 0.51
C ALA A 355 -15.19 -18.87 0.59
N GLY A 356 -15.66 -18.57 1.80
CA GLY A 356 -17.04 -18.28 2.15
C GLY A 356 -17.20 -18.23 3.67
N VAL A 357 -18.43 -18.20 4.20
CA VAL A 357 -18.66 -18.47 5.63
C VAL A 357 -18.72 -20.00 5.78
N PRO A 358 -17.65 -20.67 6.25
CA PRO A 358 -17.66 -22.12 6.35
C PRO A 358 -18.69 -22.54 7.41
N SER A 359 -19.70 -23.31 7.01
CA SER A 359 -20.61 -23.93 7.96
C SER A 359 -20.09 -25.32 8.33
N PHE A 360 -19.65 -25.48 9.58
CA PHE A 360 -19.37 -26.78 10.16
C PHE A 360 -20.65 -27.63 10.23
N THR A 361 -20.59 -28.89 9.80
CA THR A 361 -21.77 -29.79 9.73
C THR A 361 -21.51 -31.08 10.50
N ILE A 362 -22.50 -31.48 11.31
CA ILE A 362 -22.52 -32.76 12.04
C ILE A 362 -23.62 -33.64 11.44
N ILE A 363 -23.26 -34.82 10.94
CA ILE A 363 -24.17 -35.77 10.30
C ILE A 363 -24.19 -37.05 11.15
N ARG A 364 -25.34 -37.38 11.74
CA ARG A 364 -25.51 -38.58 12.57
C ARG A 364 -26.28 -39.65 11.80
N GLU A 365 -25.64 -40.77 11.50
CA GLU A 365 -26.31 -41.90 10.85
C GLU A 365 -27.40 -42.47 11.78
N GLY A 366 -28.64 -42.58 11.28
CA GLY A 366 -29.79 -43.07 12.05
C GLY A 366 -30.68 -41.99 12.70
N SER A 367 -30.39 -40.71 12.49
CA SER A 367 -31.33 -39.63 12.83
C SER A 367 -32.30 -39.38 11.67
N ASP A 368 -33.35 -40.20 11.57
CA ASP A 368 -34.57 -39.81 10.84
C ASP A 368 -35.29 -38.69 11.62
N ALA A 369 -34.68 -37.50 11.69
CA ALA A 369 -35.40 -36.28 12.04
C ALA A 369 -36.04 -35.78 10.73
N GLY A 370 -37.18 -36.39 10.41
CA GLY A 370 -38.01 -36.00 9.27
C GLY A 370 -38.29 -34.51 9.27
N ALA A 371 -37.99 -33.86 8.15
CA ALA A 371 -38.70 -32.66 7.75
C ALA A 371 -40.18 -33.05 7.56
N GLY A 372 -41.01 -32.82 8.57
CA GLY A 372 -42.46 -33.09 8.48
C GLY A 372 -43.25 -32.70 9.74
N GLY A 373 -44.03 -31.61 9.62
CA GLY A 373 -45.13 -31.19 10.51
C GLY A 373 -44.74 -30.06 11.48
N ASP A 374 -45.35 -28.88 11.52
CA ASP A 374 -46.61 -28.35 10.95
C ASP A 374 -46.38 -26.93 10.38
#